data_AF-A0A800JYL5-F1
#
_entry.id   AF-A0A800JYL5-F1
#
_cell.length_a   1.000
_cell.length_b   1.000
_cell.length_c   1.000
_cell.angle_alpha   90.00
_cell.angle_beta   90.00
_cell.angle_gamma   90.00
#
_symmetry.space_group_name_H-M   'P 1'
#
loop_
_entity.id
_entity.type
_entity.pdbx_description
1 polymer ?
#
loop_
_entity_poly.entity_id
_entity_poly.type
_entity_poly.pdbx_seq_one_letter_code
_entity_poly.pdbx_strand_id
1 'polypeptide(L)' 'MGFNDRSSEGTWVWSDGSSVSYTNWHSSEPNDSGGEDCGQMNRYHPTETWNDEPCSVSFNYICE' A
#
# COMPACT_ATOMS: atom_id res chain seq x y z
N MET A 1 0.45 -3.59 -5.80
CA MET A 1 1.93 -3.49 -5.74
C MET A 1 2.41 -4.43 -4.64
N GLY A 2 3.73 -4.56 -4.42
CA GLY A 2 4.29 -5.45 -3.38
C GLY A 2 4.43 -4.82 -1.98
N PHE A 3 4.01 -3.57 -1.80
CA PHE A 3 4.19 -2.84 -0.54
C PHE A 3 3.08 -3.19 0.46
N ASN A 4 3.43 -3.53 1.69
CA ASN A 4 2.48 -4.03 2.70
C ASN A 4 3.05 -3.86 4.13
N ASP A 5 2.18 -3.86 5.14
CA ASP A 5 2.55 -3.84 6.56
C ASP A 5 1.83 -4.92 7.39
N ARG A 6 1.32 -5.97 6.71
CA ARG A 6 0.65 -7.18 7.24
C ARG A 6 1.24 -7.83 8.50
N SER A 7 2.51 -7.57 8.78
CA SER A 7 3.21 -8.13 9.95
C SER A 7 3.11 -7.22 11.18
N SER A 8 3.05 -5.92 10.98
CA SER A 8 2.99 -4.90 12.03
C SER A 8 2.51 -3.58 11.44
N GLU A 9 1.30 -3.17 11.82
CA GLU A 9 0.67 -1.91 11.44
C GLU A 9 1.65 -0.72 11.55
N GLY A 10 1.69 0.10 10.50
CA GLY A 10 2.59 1.25 10.38
C GLY A 10 4.03 0.91 10.03
N THR A 11 4.39 -0.38 9.91
CA THR A 11 5.73 -0.84 9.51
C THR A 11 5.69 -1.46 8.12
N TRP A 12 5.78 -0.59 7.11
CA TRP A 12 5.69 -0.97 5.71
C TRP A 12 6.97 -1.61 5.18
N VAL A 13 6.80 -2.67 4.38
CA VAL A 13 7.86 -3.45 3.73
C VAL A 13 7.49 -3.83 2.31
N TRP A 14 8.50 -4.00 1.45
CA TRP A 14 8.31 -4.59 0.13
C TRP A 14 8.36 -6.11 0.21
N SER A 15 7.47 -6.79 -0.53
CA SER A 15 7.36 -8.25 -0.56
C SER A 15 8.60 -8.97 -1.13
N ASP A 16 9.42 -8.26 -1.89
CA ASP A 16 10.68 -8.75 -2.47
C ASP A 16 11.87 -8.64 -1.48
N GLY A 17 11.68 -7.99 -0.32
CA GLY A 17 12.71 -7.74 0.68
C GLY A 17 13.53 -6.47 0.43
N SER A 18 13.18 -5.66 -0.57
CA SER A 18 13.82 -4.37 -0.83
C SER A 18 13.61 -3.37 0.32
N SER A 19 14.62 -2.54 0.59
CA SER A 19 14.53 -1.51 1.63
C SER A 19 13.59 -0.38 1.23
N VAL A 20 12.81 0.13 2.18
CA VAL A 20 11.94 1.29 1.94
C VAL A 20 12.77 2.57 1.91
N SER A 21 12.92 3.16 0.74
CA SER A 21 13.62 4.45 0.53
C SER A 21 12.69 5.56 0.05
N TYR A 22 11.48 5.22 -0.39
CA TYR A 22 10.50 6.15 -0.95
C TYR A 22 9.08 5.70 -0.61
N THR A 23 8.24 6.67 -0.29
CA THR A 23 6.80 6.50 -0.08
C THR A 23 6.04 7.64 -0.73
N ASN A 24 4.90 7.35 -1.35
CA ASN A 24 4.05 8.35 -2.02
C ASN A 24 2.59 8.30 -1.55
N TRP A 25 2.36 8.21 -0.25
CA TRP A 25 1.01 8.15 0.32
C TRP A 25 0.16 9.35 -0.06
N HIS A 26 -1.12 9.10 -0.33
CA HIS A 26 -2.11 10.16 -0.46
C HIS A 26 -2.25 10.89 0.89
N SER A 27 -2.77 12.12 0.85
CA SER A 27 -3.07 12.86 2.07
C SER A 27 -4.01 12.06 2.97
N SER A 28 -3.58 11.82 4.20
CA SER A 28 -4.25 11.00 5.22
C SER A 28 -4.07 9.48 5.11
N GLU A 29 -3.25 9.00 4.17
CA GLU A 29 -2.88 7.59 4.05
C GLU A 29 -1.46 7.32 4.58
N PRO A 30 -1.15 6.08 4.98
CA PRO A 30 -2.08 4.95 5.16
C PRO A 30 -2.96 5.17 6.40
N ASN A 31 -4.22 4.73 6.35
CA ASN A 31 -5.22 5.04 7.38
C ASN A 31 -5.74 3.82 8.16
N ASP A 32 -5.39 2.60 7.76
CA ASP A 32 -5.83 1.32 8.32
C ASP A 32 -7.35 1.23 8.52
N SER A 33 -8.14 1.66 7.53
CA SER A 33 -9.60 1.69 7.62
C SER A 33 -10.19 0.29 7.49
N GLY A 34 -10.09 -0.47 8.57
CA GLY A 34 -10.67 -1.82 8.70
C GLY A 34 -9.68 -2.95 8.48
N GLY A 35 -8.39 -2.76 8.78
CA GLY A 35 -7.36 -3.80 8.59
C GLY A 35 -6.78 -3.77 7.18
N GLU A 36 -6.29 -2.61 6.75
CA GLU A 36 -5.83 -2.34 5.39
C GLU A 36 -4.32 -2.55 5.28
N ASP A 37 -3.88 -3.79 5.13
CA ASP A 37 -2.44 -4.08 5.19
C ASP A 37 -1.71 -4.02 3.82
N CYS A 38 -2.38 -3.68 2.72
CA CYS A 38 -1.83 -3.79 1.37
C CYS A 38 -1.86 -2.48 0.60
N GLY A 39 -0.69 -2.02 0.16
CA GLY A 39 -0.55 -0.81 -0.63
C GLY A 39 -1.08 -0.97 -2.05
N GLN A 40 -1.75 0.06 -2.55
CA GLN A 40 -2.22 0.18 -3.92
C GLN A 40 -2.08 1.62 -4.45
N MET A 41 -2.03 1.73 -5.78
CA MET A 41 -2.05 3.01 -6.49
C MET A 41 -3.44 3.61 -6.43
N ASN A 42 -3.59 4.74 -5.71
CA ASN A 42 -4.88 5.28 -5.30
C ASN A 42 -5.86 5.40 -6.48
N ARG A 43 -6.87 4.54 -6.50
CA ARG A 43 -7.92 4.52 -7.53
C ARG A 43 -9.05 5.53 -7.30
N TYR A 44 -9.16 6.08 -6.10
CA TYR A 44 -10.26 6.97 -5.71
C TYR A 44 -10.02 8.41 -6.13
N HIS A 45 -8.76 8.80 -6.31
CA HIS A 45 -8.35 10.13 -6.72
C HIS A 45 -7.49 10.06 -7.99
N PRO A 46 -7.62 11.00 -8.93
CA PRO A 46 -6.77 11.07 -10.13
C PRO A 46 -5.38 11.62 -9.76
N THR A 47 -4.68 10.93 -8.86
CA THR A 47 -3.34 11.28 -8.39
C THR A 47 -2.44 10.06 -8.48
N GLU A 48 -1.13 10.26 -8.57
CA GLU A 48 -0.14 9.17 -8.62
C GLU A 48 0.26 8.68 -7.21
N THR A 49 -0.59 8.96 -6.20
CA THR A 49 -0.33 8.66 -4.79
C THR A 49 -0.88 7.28 -4.41
N TRP A 50 -0.56 6.84 -3.20
CA TRP A 50 -0.86 5.51 -2.71
C TRP A 50 -1.93 5.54 -1.62
N ASN A 51 -2.56 4.39 -1.42
CA ASN A 51 -3.56 4.13 -0.40
C ASN A 51 -3.34 2.70 0.07
N ASP A 52 -3.58 2.41 1.33
CA ASP A 52 -3.68 1.07 1.86
C ASP A 52 -5.09 0.51 1.64
N GLU A 53 -5.22 -0.79 1.41
CA GLU A 53 -6.51 -1.47 1.21
C GLU A 53 -6.45 -2.86 1.86
N PRO A 54 -7.59 -3.49 2.16
CA PRO A 54 -7.60 -4.85 2.67
C PRO A 54 -6.97 -5.78 1.62
N CYS A 55 -5.99 -6.57 2.03
CA CYS A 55 -5.26 -7.48 1.14
C CYS A 55 -6.16 -8.51 0.43
N SER A 56 -7.38 -8.74 0.92
CA SER A 56 -8.36 -9.63 0.29
C SER A 56 -9.01 -9.03 -0.97
N VAL A 57 -8.89 -7.72 -1.19
CA VAL A 57 -9.49 -7.09 -2.37
C VAL A 57 -8.64 -7.39 -3.60
N SER A 58 -9.29 -7.83 -4.67
CA SER A 58 -8.62 -8.19 -5.92
C SER A 58 -8.50 -6.99 -6.86
N PHE A 59 -7.27 -6.69 -7.28
CA PHE A 59 -6.94 -5.63 -8.22
C PHE A 59 -6.01 -6.13 -9.33
N ASN A 60 -5.87 -5.31 -10.37
CA ASN A 60 -4.72 -5.42 -11.27
C ASN A 60 -3.44 -5.12 -10.48
N TYR A 61 -2.34 -5.75 -10.87
CA TYR A 61 -1.05 -5.58 -10.22
C TYR A 61 0.05 -5.29 -11.24
N ILE A 62 1.11 -4.66 -10.75
CA ILE A 62 2.33 -4.39 -11.50
C ILE A 62 3.37 -5.38 -10.98
N CYS A 63 4.05 -6.07 -11.90
CA CYS A 63 5.20 -6.92 -11.60
C CYS A 63 6.49 -6.11 -11.75
N GLU A 64 7.53 -6.56 -11.05
CA GLU A 64 8.93 -6.20 -11.29
C GLU A 64 9.66 -7.41 -11.88
#